data_AF-A0A533TWX6-F1
#
_entry.id   AF-A0A533TWX6-F1
#
_cell.length_a   1.000
_cell.length_b   1.000
_cell.length_c   1.000
_cell.angle_alpha   90.00
_cell.angle_beta   90.00
_cell.angle_gamma   90.00
#
_symmetry.space_group_name_H-M   'P 1'
#
loop_
_entity.id
_entity.type
_entity.pdbx_description
1 polymer ?
#
loop_
_entity_poly.entity_id
_entity_poly.type
_entity_poly.pdbx_seq_one_letter_code
_entity_poly.pdbx_strand_id
1 'polypeptide(L)' 'MKNKTNNCTEKSPEQIEEDVRLTAYYLWEKKGSNNGSDIEDWVEAESFLKNLNTVSQN' A
#
# COMPACT_ATOMS: atom_id res chain seq x y z
N MET A 1 20.64 -7.43 -17.84
CA MET A 1 19.67 -7.57 -16.73
C MET A 1 19.85 -6.36 -15.82
N LYS A 2 18.82 -5.54 -15.62
CA LYS A 2 18.92 -4.34 -14.77
C LYS A 2 19.02 -4.77 -13.31
N ASN A 3 20.23 -4.65 -12.78
CA ASN A 3 20.63 -4.78 -11.40
C ASN A 3 20.06 -3.59 -10.59
N LYS A 4 19.01 -3.83 -9.82
CA LYS A 4 18.56 -2.88 -8.79
C LYS A 4 18.72 -3.52 -7.42
N THR A 5 19.98 -3.59 -7.01
CA THR A 5 20.37 -3.72 -5.61
C THR A 5 19.97 -2.46 -4.87
N ASN A 6 19.07 -2.58 -3.89
CA ASN A 6 19.10 -1.72 -2.72
C ASN A 6 18.37 -2.40 -1.57
N ASN A 7 19.20 -3.05 -0.76
CA ASN A 7 18.93 -3.39 0.61
C ASN A 7 18.86 -2.07 1.42
N CYS A 8 17.85 -1.95 2.29
CA CYS A 8 17.72 -1.01 3.41
C CYS A 8 17.41 0.48 3.13
N THR A 9 16.44 0.99 3.91
CA THR A 9 16.07 2.40 4.20
C THR A 9 15.26 3.19 3.16
N GLU A 10 13.98 3.38 3.51
CA GLU A 10 12.97 4.34 2.98
C GLU A 10 12.49 4.12 1.53
N LYS A 11 11.22 3.68 1.39
CA LYS A 11 10.51 3.69 0.10
C LYS A 11 10.39 5.13 -0.40
N SER A 12 10.62 5.36 -1.70
CA SER A 12 10.35 6.68 -2.27
C SER A 12 8.84 6.99 -2.22
N PRO A 13 8.43 8.26 -2.24
CA PRO A 13 7.01 8.63 -2.24
C PRO A 13 6.21 7.90 -3.33
N GLU A 14 6.79 7.76 -4.53
CA GLU A 14 6.15 7.09 -5.66
C GLU A 14 5.93 5.58 -5.39
N GLN A 15 6.83 4.94 -4.63
CA GLN A 15 6.68 3.54 -4.24
C GLN A 15 5.62 3.36 -3.14
N ILE A 16 5.53 4.31 -2.22
CA ILE A 16 4.49 4.31 -1.18
C ILE A 16 3.12 4.47 -1.83
N GLU A 17 2.97 5.43 -2.75
CA GLU A 17 1.73 5.62 -3.50
C GLU A 17 1.34 4.39 -4.33
N GLU A 18 2.31 3.72 -4.96
CA GLU A 18 2.06 2.46 -5.68
C GLU A 18 1.53 1.37 -4.75
N ASP A 19 2.15 1.19 -3.58
CA ASP A 19 1.70 0.20 -2.61
C ASP A 19 0.29 0.51 -2.09
N VAL A 20 -0.01 1.79 -1.82
CA VAL A 20 -1.35 2.23 -1.40
C VAL A 20 -2.38 1.94 -2.49
N ARG A 21 -2.08 2.30 -3.74
CA ARG A 21 -2.95 2.05 -4.89
C ARG A 21 -3.25 0.55 -5.06
N LEU A 22 -2.24 -0.30 -5.01
CA LEU A 22 -2.41 -1.75 -5.13
C LEU A 22 -3.23 -2.31 -3.96
N THR A 23 -2.94 -1.87 -2.74
CA THR A 23 -3.66 -2.32 -1.55
C THR A 23 -5.13 -1.89 -1.60
N ALA A 24 -5.41 -0.64 -2.00
CA ALA A 24 -6.77 -0.12 -2.16
C ALA A 24 -7.54 -0.90 -3.24
N TYR A 25 -6.89 -1.24 -4.36
CA TYR A 25 -7.48 -2.06 -5.40
C TYR A 25 -7.90 -3.45 -4.90
N TYR A 26 -7.03 -4.12 -4.13
CA TYR A 26 -7.36 -5.43 -3.57
C TYR A 26 -8.42 -5.35 -2.48
N LEU A 27 -8.46 -4.27 -1.69
CA LEU A 27 -9.53 -4.04 -0.71
C LEU A 27 -10.88 -3.86 -1.42
N TRP A 28 -10.91 -3.04 -2.46
CA TRP A 28 -12.09 -2.81 -3.30
C TRP A 28 -12.59 -4.12 -3.94
N GLU A 29 -11.69 -4.89 -4.55
CA GLU A 29 -12.01 -6.19 -5.15
C GLU A 29 -12.56 -7.18 -4.10
N LYS A 30 -11.93 -7.26 -2.93
CA LYS A 30 -12.36 -8.11 -1.82
C LYS A 30 -13.74 -7.72 -1.26
N LYS A 31 -14.07 -6.43 -1.28
CA LYS A 31 -15.38 -5.91 -0.88
C LYS A 31 -16.47 -6.13 -1.94
N GLY A 32 -16.14 -6.76 -3.07
CA GLY A 32 -17.07 -7.05 -4.15
C GLY A 32 -17.19 -5.92 -5.18
N SER A 33 -16.15 -5.10 -5.30
CA SER A 33 -16.06 -4.04 -6.31
C SER A 33 -17.18 -2.99 -6.19
N ASN A 34 -17.54 -2.63 -4.96
CA ASN A 34 -18.64 -1.71 -4.71
C ASN A 34 -18.30 -0.28 -5.19
N ASN A 35 -19.19 0.32 -5.97
CA ASN A 35 -18.99 1.68 -6.47
C ASN A 35 -19.13 2.70 -5.31
N GLY A 36 -18.25 3.71 -5.30
CA GLY A 36 -18.28 4.80 -4.32
C GLY A 36 -17.54 4.54 -3.00
N SER A 37 -16.73 3.48 -2.94
CA SER A 37 -15.86 3.16 -1.79
C SER A 37 -14.38 3.46 -2.05
N ASP A 38 -14.05 4.09 -3.19
CA ASP A 38 -12.69 4.36 -3.65
C ASP A 38 -11.85 5.16 -2.64
N ILE A 39 -12.42 6.19 -2.02
CA ILE A 39 -11.73 6.99 -1.00
C ILE A 39 -11.55 6.19 0.30
N GLU A 40 -12.58 5.44 0.70
CA GLU A 40 -12.55 4.62 1.92
C GLU A 40 -11.52 3.50 1.81
N ASP A 41 -11.45 2.83 0.66
CA ASP A 41 -10.49 1.79 0.34
C ASP A 41 -9.05 2.33 0.29
N TRP A 42 -8.87 3.55 -0.21
CA TRP A 42 -7.57 4.24 -0.18
C TRP A 42 -7.11 4.53 1.24
N VAL A 43 -7.96 5.12 2.07
CA VAL A 43 -7.63 5.45 3.47
C VAL A 43 -7.34 4.18 4.28
N GLU A 44 -8.11 3.12 4.05
CA GLU A 44 -7.89 1.82 4.70
C GLU A 44 -6.55 1.21 4.27
N ALA A 45 -6.20 1.31 2.99
CA ALA A 45 -4.90 0.88 2.47
C ALA A 45 -3.72 1.63 3.11
N GLU A 46 -3.79 2.96 3.21
CA GLU A 46 -2.77 3.76 3.87
C GLU A 46 -2.58 3.35 5.34
N SER A 47 -3.68 3.18 6.06
CA SER A 47 -3.67 2.73 7.45
C SER A 47 -3.05 1.34 7.60
N PHE A 48 -3.41 0.41 6.71
CA PHE A 48 -2.88 -0.94 6.69
C PHE A 48 -1.38 -0.97 6.47
N LEU A 49 -0.88 -0.23 5.47
CA LEU A 49 0.56 -0.13 5.18
C LEU A 49 1.33 0.56 6.30
N LYS A 50 0.75 1.59 6.92
CA LYS A 50 1.34 2.26 8.08
C LYS A 50 1.48 1.30 9.27
N ASN A 51 0.47 0.46 9.50
CA ASN A 51 0.48 -0.55 10.56
C ASN A 51 1.47 -1.70 10.28
N LEU A 52 1.62 -2.13 9.03
CA LEU A 52 2.62 -3.14 8.65
C LEU A 52 4.05 -2.64 8.89
N ASN A 53 4.30 -1.37 8.58
CA ASN A 53 5.62 -0.76 8.78
C ASN A 53 5.96 -0.54 10.27
N THR A 54 4.97 -0.41 11.15
CA THR A 54 5.20 -0.23 12.61
C THR A 54 5.43 -1.54 13.36
N VAL A 55 4.95 -2.69 12.87
CA VAL A 55 5.12 -3.99 13.56
C VAL A 55 6.56 -4.51 13.50
N SER A 56 7.41 -4.00 12.60
CA SER A 56 8.81 -4.44 12.45
C SER A 56 9.81 -3.78 13.42
N GLN A 57 9.35 -3.02 14.42
CA GLN A 57 10.23 -2.27 15.34
C GLN A 57 10.13 -2.69 16.83
N ASN A 58 9.52 -3.84 17.15
CA ASN A 58 9.43 -4.35 18.52
C ASN A 58 10.13 -5.70 18.70
#